data_AF-A0A962GRR2-F1
#
_entry.id   AF-A0A962GRR2-F1
#
_cell.length_a   1.000
_cell.length_b   1.000
_cell.length_c   1.000
_cell.angle_alpha   90.00
_cell.angle_beta   90.00
_cell.angle_gamma   90.00
#
_symmetry.space_group_name_H-M   'P 1'
#
loop_
_entity.id
_entity.type
_entity.pdbx_description
1 polymer ?
#
loop_
_entity_poly.entity_id
_entity_poly.type
_entity_poly.pdbx_seq_one_letter_code
_entity_poly.pdbx_strand_id
1 'polypeptide(L)'
;MYICLCRGLTTSDIVDELEKRPETVCRSENGVSAEFTEEIHTRCSEGLGYNCGMCSTSVKETIDTFYAPRPCSGVSLKKSQKSLSKTAA
;
A
#
# COMPACT_ATOMS: atom_id res chain seq x y z
N MET A 1 11.22 -5.66 0.12
CA MET A 1 10.78 -5.96 -1.26
C MET A 1 10.93 -4.69 -2.08
N TYR A 2 11.29 -4.78 -3.37
CA TYR A 2 11.35 -3.58 -4.23
C TYR A 2 9.94 -3.17 -4.66
N ILE A 3 9.62 -1.89 -4.47
CA ILE A 3 8.40 -1.23 -4.93
C ILE A 3 8.63 -0.68 -6.34
N CYS A 4 9.81 -0.10 -6.58
CA CYS A 4 10.21 0.40 -7.89
C CYS A 4 11.66 0.03 -8.20
N LEU A 5 11.85 -0.85 -9.18
CA LEU A 5 13.19 -1.22 -9.65
C LEU A 5 13.92 -0.05 -10.34
N CYS A 6 13.20 0.83 -11.05
CA CYS A 6 13.78 1.97 -11.77
C CYS A 6 14.40 3.03 -10.84
N ARG A 7 13.93 3.07 -9.60
CA ARG A 7 14.36 4.02 -8.57
C ARG A 7 15.07 3.34 -7.40
N GLY A 8 15.20 2.00 -7.43
CA GLY A 8 15.69 1.24 -6.28
C GLY A 8 14.84 1.38 -5.01
N LEU A 9 13.60 1.87 -5.14
CA LEU A 9 12.72 2.14 -4.01
C LEU A 9 12.20 0.83 -3.43
N THR A 10 12.35 0.66 -2.11
CA THR A 10 11.89 -0.53 -1.39
C THR A 10 10.69 -0.22 -0.50
N THR A 11 9.99 -1.28 -0.08
CA THR A 11 8.92 -1.19 0.92
C THR A 11 9.44 -0.58 2.22
N SER A 12 10.68 -0.88 2.61
CA SER A 12 11.29 -0.36 3.84
C SER A 12 11.46 1.14 3.78
N ASP A 13 11.90 1.71 2.65
CA ASP A 13 12.06 3.16 2.49
C ASP A 13 10.73 3.92 2.68
N ILE A 14 9.64 3.34 2.18
CA ILE A 14 8.29 3.90 2.36
C ILE A 14 7.88 3.80 3.83
N VAL A 15 8.06 2.63 4.45
CA VAL A 15 7.69 2.41 5.86
C VAL A 15 8.46 3.34 6.79
N ASP A 16 9.78 3.51 6.59
CA ASP A 16 10.62 4.42 7.37
C ASP A 16 10.12 5.87 7.29
N GLU A 17 9.61 6.30 6.12
CA GLU A 17 9.03 7.64 5.97
C GLU A 17 7.66 7.77 6.63
N LEU A 18 6.84 6.71 6.58
CA LEU A 18 5.54 6.68 7.26
C LEU A 18 5.65 6.64 8.78
N GLU A 19 6.66 5.94 9.33
CA GLU A 19 6.91 5.86 10.77
C GLU A 19 7.29 7.22 11.38
N LYS A 20 7.88 8.11 10.59
CA LYS A 20 8.12 9.51 11.00
C LYS A 20 6.83 10.34 11.10
N ARG A 21 5.68 9.82 10.64
CA ARG A 21 4.40 10.54 10.53
C ARG A 21 3.19 9.75 11.06
N PRO A 22 3.12 9.46 12.37
CA PRO A 22 2.03 8.66 12.93
C PRO A 22 0.67 9.40 13.04
N GLU A 23 0.64 10.74 13.08
CA GLU A 23 -0.53 11.48 13.62
C GLU A 23 -1.34 12.33 12.61
N THR A 24 -0.88 12.50 11.37
CA THR A 24 -1.45 13.54 10.47
C THR A 24 -2.29 13.05 9.30
N VAL A 25 -2.51 11.73 9.15
CA VAL A 25 -3.22 11.21 7.98
C VAL A 25 -4.72 11.09 8.26
N CYS A 26 -5.51 12.05 7.77
CA CYS A 26 -6.98 11.93 7.67
C CYS A 26 -7.31 10.76 6.75
N ARG A 27 -7.95 9.71 7.29
CA ARG A 27 -8.27 8.47 6.55
C ARG A 27 -9.72 8.48 6.11
N SER A 28 -9.96 8.05 4.88
CA SER A 28 -11.31 7.72 4.39
C SER A 28 -11.50 6.21 4.38
N GLU A 29 -12.74 5.75 4.24
CA GLU A 29 -13.05 4.31 4.05
C GLU A 29 -12.33 3.71 2.82
N ASN A 30 -11.88 4.58 1.89
CA ASN A 30 -11.18 4.22 0.66
C ASN A 30 -9.63 4.23 0.78
N GLY A 31 -9.10 4.40 1.99
CA GLY A 31 -7.65 4.48 2.25
C GLY A 31 -7.11 5.91 2.28
N VAL A 32 -5.82 6.05 1.96
CA VAL A 32 -5.13 7.36 1.92
C VAL A 32 -5.42 8.14 0.63
N SER A 33 -5.31 9.47 0.70
CA SER A 33 -5.50 10.34 -0.46
C SER A 33 -4.39 10.16 -1.50
N ALA A 34 -4.72 10.46 -2.77
CA ALA A 34 -3.76 10.44 -3.86
C ALA A 34 -2.62 11.46 -3.63
N GLU A 35 -2.95 12.65 -3.12
CA GLU A 35 -1.97 13.69 -2.78
C GLU A 35 -0.96 13.20 -1.74
N PHE A 36 -1.42 12.53 -0.68
CA PHE A 36 -0.52 11.97 0.33
C PHE A 36 0.36 10.85 -0.25
N THR A 37 -0.22 9.99 -1.09
CA THR A 37 0.52 8.93 -1.78
C THR A 37 1.64 9.52 -2.65
N GLU A 38 1.33 10.58 -3.40
CA GLU A 38 2.29 11.25 -4.27
C GLU A 38 3.38 11.98 -3.47
N GLU A 39 3.04 12.59 -2.34
CA GLU A 39 4.02 13.21 -1.44
C GLU A 39 5.05 12.18 -0.95
N ILE A 40 4.57 11.05 -0.40
CA ILE A 40 5.44 9.98 0.10
C ILE A 40 6.26 9.38 -1.04
N HIS A 41 5.64 9.12 -2.20
CA HIS A 41 6.36 8.61 -3.36
C HIS A 41 7.47 9.57 -3.78
N THR A 42 7.20 10.87 -3.83
CA THR A 42 8.17 11.89 -4.24
C THR A 42 9.32 11.96 -3.27
N ARG A 43 9.05 12.02 -1.95
CA ARG A 43 10.09 12.05 -0.91
C ARG A 43 10.99 10.82 -0.95
N CYS A 44 10.39 9.63 -1.03
CA CYS A 44 11.18 8.39 -1.08
C CYS A 44 11.90 8.21 -2.42
N SER A 45 11.51 8.92 -3.48
CA SER A 45 12.16 8.85 -4.80
C SER A 45 13.00 10.08 -5.17
N GLU A 46 13.12 11.05 -4.26
CA GLU A 46 13.90 12.25 -4.49
C GLU A 46 15.37 11.89 -4.67
N GLY A 47 15.97 12.35 -5.79
CA GLY A 47 17.33 11.98 -6.15
C GLY A 47 17.51 10.54 -6.67
N LEU A 48 16.44 9.74 -6.77
CA LEU A 48 16.50 8.37 -7.25
C LEU A 48 16.07 8.25 -8.72
N GLY A 49 17.07 8.00 -9.58
CA GLY A 49 16.92 7.34 -10.89
C GLY A 49 15.85 7.88 -11.85
N TYR A 50 15.40 7.00 -12.74
CA TYR A 50 14.45 7.32 -13.81
C TYR A 50 12.99 7.17 -13.34
N ASN A 51 12.14 8.14 -13.70
CA ASN A 51 10.70 8.07 -13.44
C ASN A 51 10.00 7.23 -14.52
N CYS A 52 9.68 5.98 -14.20
CA CYS A 52 8.95 5.08 -15.10
C CYS A 52 7.42 5.17 -14.98
N GLY A 53 6.88 5.90 -14.00
CA GLY A 53 5.44 6.05 -13.76
C GLY A 53 4.69 4.80 -13.30
N MET A 54 5.32 3.62 -13.24
CA MET A 54 4.62 2.35 -12.99
C MET A 54 4.46 1.98 -11.50
N CYS A 55 5.16 2.66 -10.59
CA CYS A 55 5.19 2.28 -9.17
C CYS A 55 4.15 2.99 -8.30
N SER A 56 3.33 3.89 -8.84
CA SER A 56 2.34 4.67 -8.08
C SER A 56 1.31 3.78 -7.37
N THR A 57 0.79 2.77 -8.07
CA THR A 57 -0.15 1.80 -7.49
C THR A 57 0.47 1.01 -6.34
N SER A 58 1.66 0.45 -6.54
CA SER A 58 2.36 -0.34 -5.52
C SER A 58 2.74 0.49 -4.29
N VAL A 59 3.08 1.78 -4.49
CA VAL A 59 3.31 2.73 -3.39
C VAL A 59 2.01 2.93 -2.60
N LYS A 60 0.88 3.18 -3.28
CA LYS A 60 -0.43 3.34 -2.62
C LYS A 60 -0.80 2.11 -1.80
N GLU A 61 -0.70 0.92 -2.38
CA GLU A 61 -1.03 -0.35 -1.70
C GLU A 61 -0.16 -0.56 -0.45
N THR A 62 1.11 -0.16 -0.50
CA THR A 62 2.03 -0.26 0.64
C THR A 62 1.62 0.69 1.76
N ILE A 63 1.31 1.94 1.42
CA ILE A 63 0.85 2.95 2.38
C ILE A 63 -0.48 2.53 3.01
N ASP A 64 -1.43 2.08 2.20
CA ASP A 64 -2.71 1.56 2.68
C ASP A 64 -2.52 0.36 3.60
N THR A 65 -1.60 -0.56 3.27
CA THR A 65 -1.30 -1.73 4.12
C THR A 65 -0.66 -1.33 5.46
N PHE A 66 0.23 -0.32 5.46
CA PHE A 66 0.85 0.18 6.69
C PHE A 66 -0.20 0.75 7.66
N TYR A 67 -1.19 1.48 7.13
CA TYR A 67 -2.25 2.11 7.92
C TYR A 67 -3.52 1.27 8.09
N ALA A 68 -3.66 0.17 7.35
CA ALA A 68 -4.78 -0.74 7.49
C ALA A 68 -4.88 -1.19 8.95
N PRO A 69 -6.09 -1.29 9.53
CA PRO A 69 -6.25 -1.84 10.85
C PRO A 69 -5.58 -3.22 10.84
N ARG A 70 -4.52 -3.38 11.64
CA ARG A 70 -3.89 -4.68 11.80
C ARG A 70 -5.01 -5.63 12.20
N PRO A 71 -5.26 -6.73 11.47
CA PRO A 71 -6.16 -7.74 12.00
C PRO A 71 -5.58 -8.11 13.36
N CYS A 72 -6.32 -7.83 14.45
CA CYS A 72 -6.03 -8.42 15.74
C CYS A 72 -5.82 -9.90 15.47
N SER A 73 -4.61 -10.40 15.70
CA SER A 73 -4.17 -11.73 15.32
C SER A 73 -5.20 -12.77 15.77
N GLY A 74 -6.09 -13.12 14.85
CA GLY A 74 -7.16 -14.08 15.00
C GLY A 74 -7.12 -14.91 13.74
N VAL A 75 -6.42 -16.02 13.84
CA VAL A 75 -6.24 -17.06 12.83
C VAL A 75 -7.51 -17.28 11.99
N SER A 76 -7.42 -17.06 10.67
CA SER A 76 -7.78 -18.09 9.67
C SER A 76 -7.63 -17.56 8.25
N LEU A 77 -6.44 -17.76 7.69
CA LEU A 77 -6.32 -18.02 6.26
C LEU A 77 -6.98 -19.38 5.99
N LYS A 78 -8.22 -19.37 5.48
CA LYS A 78 -8.68 -20.43 4.59
C LYS A 78 -8.99 -19.84 3.22
N LYS A 79 -7.99 -19.99 2.35
CA LYS A 79 -8.07 -19.89 0.89
C LYS A 79 -9.25 -20.73 0.36
N SER A 80 -9.85 -20.20 -0.72
CA SER A 80 -10.47 -20.96 -1.83
C SER A 80 -11.76 -21.73 -1.46
N GLN A 81 -12.82 -21.78 -2.27
CA GLN A 81 -12.85 -21.90 -3.73
C GLN A 81 -14.28 -21.65 -4.25
N LYS A 82 -14.34 -21.07 -5.44
CA LYS A 82 -15.40 -21.09 -6.46
C LYS A 82 -16.30 -22.34 -6.45
N SER A 83 -17.63 -22.18 -6.45
CA SER A 83 -18.52 -22.82 -7.46
C SER A 83 -19.99 -22.38 -7.32
N LEU A 84 -20.60 -22.09 -8.48
CA LEU A 84 -22.04 -22.01 -8.73
C LEU A 84 -22.79 -23.23 -8.18
N SER A 85 -24.06 -23.07 -7.76
CA SER A 85 -25.25 -23.37 -8.59
C SER A 85 -26.56 -23.48 -7.78
N LYS A 86 -27.52 -22.62 -8.16
CA LYS A 86 -28.93 -22.89 -8.52
C LYS A 86 -29.82 -23.86 -7.70
N THR A 87 -31.08 -23.41 -7.56
CA THR A 87 -32.37 -24.17 -7.47
C THR A 87 -32.91 -24.25 -6.02
N ALA A 88 -33.92 -23.49 -5.59
CA ALA A 88 -35.32 -23.34 -6.04
C ALA A 88 -36.17 -24.62 -5.87
N ALA A 89 -36.84 -24.74 -4.72
CA ALA A 89 -38.18 -25.30 -4.55
C ALA A 89 -38.63 -25.03 -3.11
#